data_AF-A3VIF1-F1
#
_entry.id   AF-A3VIF1-F1
#
_cell.length_a   1.000
_cell.length_b   1.000
_cell.length_c   1.000
_cell.angle_alpha   90.00
_cell.angle_beta   90.00
_cell.angle_gamma   90.00
#
_symmetry.space_group_name_H-M   'P 1'
#
loop_
_entity.id
_entity.type
_entity.pdbx_description
1 polymer ?
#
loop_
_entity_poly.entity_id
_entity_poly.type
_entity_poly.pdbx_seq_one_letter_code
_entity_poly.pdbx_strand_id
1 'polypeptide(L)'
;MSRFAQVASKNLAAAQALIPAVTHHERADVSAIEALRKSWKAEAQARGVKLTALAFHVAALSRALRAFPRFNASLTPDGEDLVLKDYVHIGIAVDTPHGLMVPVIRDADRKGLWQIGAEIADLAGRAQARKVRQDEMGGASMTITNLGGIGGTAFTPIVNPPEVAILGITRTETVTHWDGDTPRPVPMVPLDLSYDHRVINGADAARFMTHYAGLIADPRNMLV
;
A
#
# COMPACT_ATOMS: atom_id res chain seq x y z
N MET A 1 -15.83 15.36 19.18
CA MET A 1 -15.08 14.99 17.96
C MET A 1 -14.44 16.23 17.35
N SER A 2 -13.14 16.16 17.00
CA SER A 2 -12.46 17.24 16.27
C SER A 2 -13.12 17.47 14.90
N ARG A 3 -12.97 18.66 14.31
CA ARG A 3 -13.47 18.95 12.94
C ARG A 3 -12.91 17.95 11.92
N PHE A 4 -11.66 17.54 12.10
CA PHE A 4 -11.00 16.55 11.25
C PHE A 4 -11.66 15.16 11.35
N ALA A 5 -11.94 14.70 12.58
CA ALA A 5 -12.64 13.43 12.80
C ALA A 5 -14.06 13.43 12.21
N GLN A 6 -14.77 14.57 12.27
CA GLN A 6 -16.09 14.69 11.65
C GLN A 6 -16.04 14.59 10.11
N VAL A 7 -15.02 15.19 9.48
CA VAL A 7 -14.81 15.09 8.03
C VAL A 7 -14.45 13.66 7.64
N ALA A 8 -13.51 13.04 8.36
CA ALA A 8 -13.12 11.65 8.12
C ALA A 8 -14.32 10.70 8.26
N SER A 9 -15.14 10.85 9.31
CA SER A 9 -16.34 10.05 9.52
C SER A 9 -17.33 10.17 8.35
N LYS A 10 -17.59 11.38 7.86
CA LYS A 10 -18.48 11.59 6.70
C LYS A 10 -17.92 10.95 5.43
N ASN A 11 -16.63 11.14 5.17
CA ASN A 11 -15.98 10.59 3.98
C ASN A 11 -15.96 9.05 3.99
N LEU A 12 -15.62 8.44 5.12
CA LEU A 12 -15.59 6.97 5.25
C LEU A 12 -16.99 6.37 5.15
N ALA A 13 -18.00 6.99 5.75
CA ALA A 13 -19.39 6.55 5.61
C ALA A 13 -19.87 6.63 4.15
N ALA A 14 -19.54 7.72 3.45
CA ALA A 14 -19.86 7.87 2.03
C ALA A 14 -19.14 6.82 1.16
N ALA A 15 -17.86 6.57 1.42
CA ALA A 15 -17.09 5.55 0.72
C ALA A 15 -17.70 4.15 0.91
N GLN A 16 -18.03 3.78 2.15
CA GLN A 16 -18.63 2.49 2.47
C GLN A 16 -20.01 2.29 1.82
N ALA A 17 -20.81 3.35 1.74
CA ALA A 17 -22.12 3.30 1.10
C ALA A 17 -22.02 3.22 -0.44
N LEU A 18 -21.00 3.86 -1.02
CA LEU A 18 -20.80 3.92 -2.47
C LEU A 18 -20.18 2.64 -3.04
N ILE A 19 -19.22 2.06 -2.33
CA ILE A 19 -18.39 0.98 -2.84
C ILE A 19 -18.85 -0.35 -2.24
N PRO A 20 -19.36 -1.30 -3.05
CA PRO A 20 -19.54 -2.68 -2.62
C PRO A 20 -18.15 -3.34 -2.52
N ALA A 21 -17.51 -3.16 -1.36
CA ALA A 21 -16.15 -3.61 -1.13
C ALA A 21 -16.09 -5.09 -0.76
N VAL A 22 -15.08 -5.79 -1.30
CA VAL A 22 -14.65 -7.11 -0.83
C VAL A 22 -13.18 -7.03 -0.47
N THR A 23 -12.77 -7.73 0.59
CA THR A 23 -11.37 -7.85 0.99
C THR A 23 -10.84 -9.24 0.63
N HIS A 24 -9.73 -9.29 -0.12
CA HIS A 24 -8.95 -10.48 -0.37
C HIS A 24 -7.74 -10.51 0.56
N HIS A 25 -7.57 -11.62 1.27
CA HIS A 25 -6.48 -11.81 2.22
C HIS A 25 -5.41 -12.71 1.60
N GLU A 26 -4.16 -12.26 1.65
CA GLU A 26 -2.99 -13.00 1.17
C GLU A 26 -1.82 -12.82 2.15
N ARG A 27 -0.76 -13.61 2.00
CA ARG A 27 0.49 -13.45 2.71
C ARG A 27 1.66 -13.42 1.73
N ALA A 28 2.70 -12.65 2.05
CA ALA A 28 3.93 -12.64 1.26
C ALA A 28 5.16 -12.95 2.13
N ASP A 29 6.08 -13.74 1.61
CA ASP A 29 7.39 -13.99 2.23
C ASP A 29 8.22 -12.70 2.14
N VAL A 30 8.68 -12.16 3.27
CA VAL A 30 9.51 -10.95 3.30
C VAL A 30 10.98 -11.23 3.58
N SER A 31 11.40 -12.50 3.60
CA SER A 31 12.77 -12.91 3.92
C SER A 31 13.81 -12.19 3.07
N ALA A 32 13.60 -12.13 1.75
CA ALA A 32 14.52 -11.48 0.83
C ALA A 32 14.61 -9.97 1.07
N ILE A 33 13.48 -9.31 1.33
CA ILE A 33 13.43 -7.87 1.65
C ILE A 33 14.18 -7.58 2.94
N GLU A 34 13.92 -8.35 4.00
CA GLU A 34 14.58 -8.15 5.30
C GLU A 34 16.10 -8.39 5.21
N ALA A 35 16.52 -9.41 4.45
CA ALA A 35 17.93 -9.66 4.18
C ALA A 35 18.58 -8.47 3.43
N LEU A 36 17.94 -7.98 2.36
CA LEU A 36 18.42 -6.82 1.60
C LEU A 36 18.52 -5.57 2.49
N ARG A 37 17.46 -5.25 3.24
CA ARG A 37 17.44 -4.13 4.18
C ARG A 37 18.56 -4.19 5.20
N LYS A 38 18.84 -5.38 5.75
CA LYS A 38 19.96 -5.58 6.67
C LYS A 38 21.30 -5.34 5.99
N SER A 39 21.49 -5.85 4.78
CA SER A 39 22.73 -5.68 4.01
C SER A 39 23.01 -4.22 3.62
N TRP A 40 21.96 -3.45 3.31
CA TRP A 40 22.07 -2.05 2.90
C TRP A 40 22.03 -1.05 4.05
N LYS A 41 22.00 -1.51 5.32
CA LYS A 41 21.87 -0.63 6.49
C LYS A 41 22.96 0.45 6.54
N ALA A 42 24.21 0.09 6.28
CA ALA A 42 25.33 1.03 6.32
C ALA A 42 25.23 2.09 5.20
N GLU A 43 24.85 1.68 4.00
CA GLU A 43 24.62 2.61 2.88
C GLU A 43 23.43 3.54 3.15
N ALA A 44 22.34 3.00 3.69
CA ALA A 44 21.16 3.78 4.08
C ALA A 44 21.53 4.88 5.09
N GLN A 45 22.37 4.55 6.08
CA GLN A 45 22.91 5.51 7.03
C GLN A 45 23.80 6.57 6.37
N ALA A 46 24.71 6.18 5.48
CA ALA A 46 25.56 7.11 4.74
C ALA A 46 24.76 8.08 3.86
N ARG A 47 23.61 7.64 3.34
CA ARG A 47 22.68 8.46 2.55
C ARG A 47 21.70 9.28 3.41
N GLY A 48 21.68 9.08 4.73
CA GLY A 48 20.71 9.73 5.62
C GLY A 48 19.25 9.25 5.42
N VAL A 49 19.05 8.08 4.83
CA VAL A 49 17.71 7.53 4.52
C VAL A 49 17.40 6.35 5.43
N LYS A 50 16.22 6.34 6.04
CA LYS A 50 15.72 5.17 6.77
C LYS A 50 14.98 4.23 5.82
N LEU A 51 15.66 3.20 5.32
CA LEU A 51 15.05 2.21 4.44
C LEU A 51 14.16 1.20 5.21
N THR A 52 12.85 1.40 5.14
CA THR A 52 11.84 0.51 5.75
C THR A 52 11.28 -0.47 4.72
N ALA A 53 10.61 -1.54 5.18
CA ALA A 53 9.90 -2.47 4.30
C ALA A 53 8.80 -1.76 3.47
N LEU A 54 8.23 -0.67 3.99
CA LEU A 54 7.22 0.13 3.28
C LEU A 54 7.74 0.67 1.94
N ALA A 55 9.03 1.01 1.83
CA ALA A 55 9.59 1.46 0.55
C ALA A 55 9.53 0.37 -0.53
N PHE A 56 9.73 -0.90 -0.14
CA PHE A 56 9.60 -2.04 -1.04
C PHE A 56 8.14 -2.29 -1.41
N HIS A 57 7.20 -2.15 -0.46
CA HIS A 57 5.78 -2.25 -0.75
C HIS A 57 5.30 -1.18 -1.73
N VAL A 58 5.76 0.07 -1.58
CA VAL A 58 5.46 1.15 -2.54
C VAL A 58 6.01 0.83 -3.93
N ALA A 59 7.27 0.37 -4.02
CA ALA A 59 7.88 -0.03 -5.28
C ALA A 59 7.11 -1.20 -5.92
N ALA A 60 6.85 -2.27 -5.17
CA ALA A 60 6.10 -3.43 -5.63
C ALA A 60 4.70 -3.05 -6.12
N LEU A 61 3.98 -2.21 -5.36
CA LEU A 61 2.64 -1.78 -5.70
C LEU A 61 2.68 -0.95 -6.99
N SER A 62 3.66 -0.06 -7.12
CA SER A 62 3.78 0.76 -8.34
C SER A 62 4.00 -0.08 -9.60
N ARG A 63 4.78 -1.17 -9.51
CA ARG A 63 5.00 -2.14 -10.60
C ARG A 63 3.75 -2.97 -10.87
N ALA A 64 3.09 -3.46 -9.81
CA ALA A 64 1.84 -4.21 -9.94
C ALA A 64 0.74 -3.36 -10.62
N LEU A 65 0.62 -2.08 -10.28
CA LEU A 65 -0.35 -1.17 -10.93
C LEU A 65 -0.07 -0.95 -12.42
N ARG A 66 1.19 -1.02 -12.87
CA ARG A 66 1.54 -1.00 -14.29
C ARG A 66 1.15 -2.29 -15.00
N ALA A 67 1.37 -3.43 -14.36
CA ALA A 67 1.00 -4.74 -14.91
C ALA A 67 -0.53 -4.96 -14.91
N PHE A 68 -1.26 -4.32 -14.00
CA PHE A 68 -2.70 -4.48 -13.81
C PHE A 68 -3.42 -3.12 -13.88
N PRO A 69 -3.58 -2.52 -15.08
CA PRO A 69 -4.08 -1.15 -15.23
C PRO A 69 -5.50 -0.92 -14.69
N ARG A 70 -6.34 -1.97 -14.60
CA ARG A 70 -7.68 -1.89 -13.99
C ARG A 70 -7.64 -1.50 -12.50
N PHE A 71 -6.55 -1.83 -11.80
CA PHE A 71 -6.34 -1.41 -10.40
C PHE A 71 -5.83 0.04 -10.32
N ASN A 72 -5.30 0.58 -11.42
CA ASN A 72 -4.88 1.97 -11.56
C ASN A 72 -5.94 2.79 -12.31
N ALA A 73 -7.17 2.72 -11.84
CA ALA A 73 -8.30 3.36 -12.49
C ALA A 73 -9.21 4.07 -11.49
N SER A 74 -10.21 4.77 -12.03
CA SER A 74 -11.31 5.36 -11.28
C SER A 74 -12.60 5.15 -12.06
N LEU A 75 -13.66 4.73 -11.36
CA LEU A 75 -14.99 4.64 -11.94
C LEU A 75 -15.61 6.06 -11.96
N THR A 76 -16.23 6.44 -13.08
CA THR A 76 -16.94 7.72 -13.19
C THR A 76 -18.12 7.78 -12.21
N PRO A 77 -18.59 8.98 -11.80
CA PRO A 77 -19.68 9.11 -10.84
C PRO A 77 -21.00 8.44 -11.25
N ASP A 78 -21.27 8.34 -12.55
CA ASP A 78 -22.42 7.62 -13.13
C ASP A 78 -22.24 6.10 -13.17
N GLY A 79 -21.01 5.60 -12.99
CA GLY A 79 -20.69 4.18 -13.01
C GLY A 79 -20.53 3.58 -14.41
N GLU A 80 -20.55 4.39 -15.47
CA GLU A 80 -20.59 3.90 -16.85
C GLU A 80 -19.19 3.72 -17.45
N ASP A 81 -18.24 4.58 -17.06
CA ASP A 81 -16.90 4.61 -17.64
C ASP A 81 -15.81 4.35 -16.60
N LEU A 82 -14.76 3.66 -17.06
CA LEU A 82 -13.55 3.43 -16.27
C LEU A 82 -12.40 4.29 -16.81
N VAL A 83 -11.98 5.27 -16.00
CA VAL A 83 -10.86 6.15 -16.33
C VAL A 83 -9.55 5.49 -15.90
N LEU A 84 -8.76 5.03 -16.87
CA LEU A 84 -7.42 4.51 -16.64
C LEU A 84 -6.43 5.65 -16.42
N LYS A 85 -5.51 5.48 -15.47
CA LYS A 85 -4.49 6.49 -15.13
C LYS A 85 -3.14 6.11 -15.75
N ASP A 86 -2.54 7.04 -16.48
CA ASP A 86 -1.19 6.86 -17.04
C ASP A 86 -0.07 7.13 -16.03
N TYR A 87 -0.38 7.81 -14.93
CA TYR A 87 0.53 8.03 -13.82
C TYR A 87 0.34 6.96 -12.73
N VAL A 88 1.38 6.76 -11.91
CA VAL A 88 1.29 5.89 -10.73
C VAL A 88 1.67 6.69 -9.49
N HIS A 89 0.70 6.94 -8.63
CA HIS A 89 0.85 7.71 -7.41
C HIS A 89 0.40 6.87 -6.22
N ILE A 90 1.22 6.74 -5.19
CA ILE A 90 0.87 5.87 -4.05
C ILE A 90 0.54 6.72 -2.83
N GLY A 91 -0.69 6.61 -2.35
CA GLY A 91 -1.11 7.20 -1.08
C GLY A 91 -0.57 6.38 0.09
N ILE A 92 -0.11 7.04 1.16
CA ILE A 92 0.33 6.37 2.39
C ILE A 92 -0.50 6.89 3.55
N ALA A 93 -1.31 6.03 4.15
CA ALA A 93 -2.05 6.38 5.35
C ALA A 93 -1.08 6.57 6.54
N VAL A 94 -1.15 7.75 7.15
CA VAL A 94 -0.38 8.13 8.33
C VAL A 94 -1.37 8.50 9.43
N ASP A 95 -1.35 7.74 10.51
CA ASP A 95 -2.11 8.07 11.71
C ASP A 95 -1.37 9.19 12.49
N THR A 96 -2.07 10.27 12.78
CA THR A 96 -1.51 11.44 13.47
C THR A 96 -2.40 11.81 14.66
N PRO A 97 -1.90 12.56 15.66
CA PRO A 97 -2.72 13.08 16.75
C PRO A 97 -3.91 13.95 16.30
N HIS A 98 -3.92 14.39 15.04
CA HIS A 98 -4.97 15.22 14.45
C HIS A 98 -5.96 14.42 13.59
N GLY A 99 -5.71 13.12 13.40
CA GLY A 99 -6.49 12.19 12.59
C GLY A 99 -5.69 11.62 11.41
N LEU A 100 -6.34 10.75 10.65
CA LEU A 100 -5.76 10.04 9.51
C LEU A 100 -5.48 10.98 8.33
N MET A 101 -4.22 11.05 7.89
CA MET A 101 -3.83 11.76 6.67
C MET A 101 -3.31 10.76 5.63
N VAL A 102 -3.50 11.06 4.34
CA VAL A 102 -3.01 10.22 3.25
C VAL A 102 -2.16 11.06 2.28
N PRO A 103 -0.92 11.43 2.67
CA PRO A 103 0.04 12.02 1.73
C PRO A 103 0.32 11.08 0.55
N VAL A 104 0.66 11.66 -0.60
CA VAL A 104 0.84 10.93 -1.86
C VAL A 104 2.28 11.03 -2.37
N ILE A 105 2.88 9.87 -2.61
CA ILE A 105 4.14 9.74 -3.35
C ILE A 105 3.82 9.78 -4.84
N ARG A 106 4.15 10.89 -5.49
CA ARG A 106 3.95 11.07 -6.94
C ARG A 106 4.93 10.21 -7.73
N ASP A 107 4.53 9.81 -8.94
CA ASP A 107 5.33 9.03 -9.91
C ASP A 107 6.17 7.92 -9.28
N ALA A 108 5.56 7.13 -8.39
CA ALA A 108 6.27 6.15 -7.57
C ALA A 108 6.97 5.08 -8.43
N ASP A 109 6.40 4.78 -9.61
CA ASP A 109 6.95 3.84 -10.60
C ASP A 109 8.24 4.33 -11.28
N ARG A 110 8.54 5.63 -11.18
CA ARG A 110 9.74 6.26 -11.73
C ARG A 110 10.86 6.43 -10.70
N LYS A 111 10.63 6.02 -9.45
CA LYS A 111 11.52 6.28 -8.32
C LYS A 111 12.22 5.01 -7.86
N GLY A 112 13.48 5.15 -7.44
CA GLY A 112 14.22 4.09 -6.76
C GLY A 112 13.89 4.01 -5.27
N LEU A 113 14.25 2.90 -4.63
CA LEU A 113 13.97 2.64 -3.20
C LEU A 113 14.52 3.73 -2.26
N TRP A 114 15.69 4.31 -2.57
CA TRP A 114 16.26 5.40 -1.77
C TRP A 114 15.39 6.65 -1.77
N GLN A 115 14.91 7.04 -2.96
CA GLN A 115 14.05 8.20 -3.12
C GLN A 115 12.69 7.96 -2.47
N ILE A 116 12.09 6.79 -2.71
CA ILE A 116 10.83 6.39 -2.07
C ILE A 116 10.98 6.41 -0.54
N GLY A 117 12.06 5.84 0.00
CA GLY A 117 12.31 5.82 1.44
C GLY A 117 12.47 7.21 2.05
N ALA A 118 13.17 8.12 1.35
CA ALA A 118 13.32 9.50 1.77
C ALA A 118 11.97 10.26 1.77
N GLU A 119 11.18 10.11 0.71
CA GLU A 119 9.87 10.76 0.59
C GLU A 119 8.86 10.24 1.61
N ILE A 120 8.85 8.93 1.90
CA ILE A 120 8.02 8.36 2.98
C ILE A 120 8.37 9.04 4.31
N ALA A 121 9.66 9.17 4.63
CA ALA A 121 10.10 9.75 5.90
C ALA A 121 9.73 11.24 6.01
N ASP A 122 9.94 12.00 4.93
CA ASP A 122 9.56 13.42 4.86
C ASP A 122 8.04 13.60 5.01
N LEU A 123 7.24 12.90 4.20
CA LEU A 123 5.78 13.01 4.23
C LEU A 123 5.21 12.60 5.58
N ALA A 124 5.71 11.52 6.18
CA ALA A 124 5.30 11.10 7.51
C ALA A 124 5.65 12.16 8.57
N GLY A 125 6.87 12.72 8.55
CA GLY A 125 7.29 13.77 9.47
C GLY A 125 6.44 15.03 9.33
N ARG A 126 6.15 15.45 8.10
CA ARG A 126 5.28 16.61 7.83
C ARG A 126 3.83 16.33 8.18
N ALA A 127 3.32 15.10 8.01
CA ALA A 127 1.96 14.74 8.41
C ALA A 127 1.79 14.85 9.93
N GLN A 128 2.73 14.28 10.70
CA GLN A 128 2.76 14.41 12.17
C GLN A 128 2.85 15.88 12.61
N ALA A 129 3.60 16.70 11.88
CA ALA A 129 3.73 18.14 12.17
C ALA A 129 2.59 19.01 11.59
N ARG A 130 1.60 18.43 10.90
CA ARG A 130 0.52 19.15 10.19
C ARG A 130 1.03 20.16 9.15
N LYS A 131 2.11 19.81 8.45
CA LYS A 131 2.79 20.60 7.41
C LYS A 131 2.66 20.01 6.00
N VAL A 132 1.80 19.01 5.81
CA VAL A 132 1.47 18.48 4.49
C VAL A 132 0.53 19.47 3.79
N ARG A 133 0.86 19.82 2.55
CA ARG A 133 0.07 20.75 1.74
C ARG A 133 -1.12 20.02 1.11
N GLN A 134 -2.15 20.79 0.74
CA GLN A 134 -3.40 20.22 0.22
C GLN A 134 -3.23 19.49 -1.11
N ASP A 135 -2.33 19.94 -1.97
CA ASP A 135 -1.99 19.30 -3.26
C ASP A 135 -1.15 18.02 -3.11
N GLU A 136 -0.59 17.78 -1.93
CA GLU A 136 0.06 16.53 -1.55
C GLU A 136 -0.94 15.51 -0.98
N MET A 137 -2.20 15.92 -0.78
CA MET A 137 -3.30 15.10 -0.30
C MET A 137 -4.31 14.89 -1.44
N GLY A 138 -4.17 13.79 -2.17
CA GLY A 138 -5.13 13.37 -3.20
C GLY A 138 -4.51 13.02 -4.56
N GLY A 139 -5.31 12.46 -5.46
CA GLY A 139 -4.86 12.00 -6.77
C GLY A 139 -3.97 10.76 -6.72
N ALA A 140 -4.10 9.94 -5.68
CA ALA A 140 -3.46 8.63 -5.64
C ALA A 140 -4.09 7.68 -6.69
N SER A 141 -3.25 6.78 -7.18
CA SER A 141 -3.65 5.59 -7.92
C SER A 141 -4.27 4.57 -6.99
N MET A 142 -3.56 4.27 -5.91
CA MET A 142 -3.95 3.35 -4.85
C MET A 142 -3.25 3.74 -3.54
N THR A 143 -3.91 3.47 -2.42
CA THR A 143 -3.40 3.74 -1.07
C THR A 143 -2.87 2.48 -0.41
N ILE A 144 -1.78 2.64 0.34
CA ILE A 144 -1.31 1.66 1.33
C ILE A 144 -1.67 2.17 2.73
N THR A 145 -2.26 1.30 3.53
CA THR A 145 -2.47 1.52 4.96
C THR A 145 -1.73 0.45 5.77
N ASN A 146 -0.74 0.89 6.55
CA ASN A 146 0.20 0.00 7.21
C ASN A 146 0.06 0.09 8.74
N LEU A 147 -0.51 -0.97 9.32
CA LEU A 147 -0.66 -1.16 10.76
C LEU A 147 0.41 -2.08 11.34
N GLY A 148 1.41 -2.50 10.55
CA GLY A 148 2.44 -3.44 10.97
C GLY A 148 3.32 -2.96 12.12
N GLY A 149 3.42 -1.65 12.33
CA GLY A 149 4.08 -1.05 13.51
C GLY A 149 3.28 -1.14 14.81
N ILE A 150 1.98 -1.47 14.72
CA ILE A 150 1.06 -1.57 15.86
C ILE A 150 0.76 -3.04 16.17
N GLY A 151 0.24 -3.79 15.19
CA GLY A 151 -0.20 -5.16 15.40
C GLY A 151 -1.27 -5.62 14.39
N GLY A 152 -2.03 -6.65 14.78
CA GLY A 152 -3.06 -7.26 13.95
C GLY A 152 -2.54 -8.40 13.07
N THR A 153 -3.48 -9.23 12.60
CA THR A 153 -3.25 -10.38 11.70
C THR A 153 -3.86 -10.19 10.32
N ALA A 154 -4.94 -9.40 10.25
CA ALA A 154 -5.63 -8.96 9.04
C ALA A 154 -6.60 -7.82 9.42
N PHE A 155 -7.02 -7.02 8.45
CA PHE A 155 -8.14 -6.09 8.58
C PHE A 155 -8.80 -5.83 7.22
N THR A 156 -9.97 -5.20 7.21
CA THR A 156 -10.71 -4.89 5.98
C THR A 156 -10.67 -3.38 5.71
N PRO A 157 -9.61 -2.86 5.07
CA PRO A 157 -9.47 -1.42 4.84
C PRO A 157 -10.60 -0.87 3.96
N ILE A 158 -11.05 0.35 4.23
CA ILE A 158 -12.06 1.03 3.40
C ILE A 158 -11.37 1.67 2.20
N VAL A 159 -11.84 1.36 0.99
CA VAL A 159 -11.34 1.97 -0.26
C VAL A 159 -11.59 3.48 -0.22
N ASN A 160 -10.60 4.28 -0.61
CA ASN A 160 -10.70 5.74 -0.62
C ASN A 160 -11.11 6.25 -2.02
N PRO A 161 -12.38 6.64 -2.27
CA PRO A 161 -12.79 7.08 -3.60
C PRO A 161 -12.03 8.34 -4.03
N PRO A 162 -11.70 8.49 -5.33
CA PRO A 162 -12.13 7.66 -6.45
C PRO A 162 -11.16 6.50 -6.77
N GLU A 163 -10.29 6.09 -5.85
CA GLU A 163 -9.49 4.87 -6.01
C GLU A 163 -10.42 3.65 -6.02
N VAL A 164 -10.01 2.59 -6.71
CA VAL A 164 -10.80 1.35 -6.85
C VAL A 164 -10.33 0.24 -5.91
N ALA A 165 -9.22 0.44 -5.21
CA ALA A 165 -8.70 -0.51 -4.22
C ALA A 165 -7.75 0.16 -3.22
N ILE A 166 -7.49 -0.53 -2.10
CA ILE A 166 -6.58 -0.12 -1.03
C ILE A 166 -5.87 -1.36 -0.47
N LEU A 167 -4.58 -1.25 -0.20
CA LEU A 167 -3.78 -2.33 0.36
C LEU A 167 -3.52 -2.12 1.87
N GLY A 168 -4.04 -3.04 2.68
CA GLY A 168 -3.74 -3.17 4.10
C GLY A 168 -2.52 -4.04 4.35
N ILE A 169 -1.70 -3.63 5.32
CA ILE A 169 -0.55 -4.39 5.79
C ILE A 169 -0.61 -4.45 7.32
N THR A 170 -0.51 -5.64 7.89
CA THR A 170 -0.44 -5.84 9.35
C THR A 170 0.92 -6.42 9.76
N ARG A 171 1.05 -6.79 11.04
CA ARG A 171 2.34 -7.16 11.62
C ARG A 171 2.85 -8.45 10.99
N THR A 172 4.07 -8.41 10.47
CA THR A 172 4.81 -9.60 10.03
C THR A 172 4.93 -10.61 11.18
N GLU A 173 4.64 -11.87 10.88
CA GLU A 173 4.78 -12.99 11.80
C GLU A 173 5.65 -14.08 11.18
N THR A 174 6.42 -14.79 12.02
CA THR A 174 7.09 -16.00 11.58
C THR A 174 6.10 -17.14 11.62
N VAL A 175 5.90 -17.81 10.49
CA VAL A 175 4.95 -18.92 10.35
C VAL A 175 5.66 -20.14 9.79
N THR A 176 5.11 -21.32 10.06
CA THR A 176 5.61 -22.56 9.46
C THR A 176 5.12 -22.66 8.03
N HIS A 177 6.05 -22.56 7.07
CA HIS A 177 5.81 -22.84 5.67
C HIS A 177 6.30 -24.26 5.35
N TRP A 178 5.53 -25.00 4.56
CA TRP A 178 5.88 -26.35 4.13
C TRP A 178 6.40 -26.33 2.70
N ASP A 179 7.60 -26.86 2.49
CA ASP A 179 8.15 -27.16 1.16
C ASP A 179 8.17 -28.68 0.99
N GLY A 180 7.13 -29.21 0.33
CA GLY A 180 6.77 -30.63 0.43
C GLY A 180 6.55 -31.02 1.89
N ASP A 181 7.31 -32.01 2.36
CA ASP A 181 7.25 -32.51 3.74
C ASP A 181 8.21 -31.79 4.70
N THR A 182 8.92 -30.74 4.27
CA THR A 182 9.90 -30.02 5.10
C THR A 182 9.30 -28.73 5.66
N PRO A 183 9.05 -28.63 6.99
CA PRO A 183 8.60 -27.39 7.61
C PRO A 183 9.77 -26.42 7.80
N ARG A 184 9.60 -25.16 7.41
CA ARG A 184 10.56 -24.07 7.65
C ARG A 184 9.89 -22.83 8.27
N PRO A 185 10.53 -22.14 9.23
CA PRO A 185 10.03 -20.86 9.72
C PRO A 185 10.27 -19.78 8.66
N VAL A 186 9.21 -19.05 8.29
CA VAL A 186 9.25 -17.98 7.27
C VAL A 186 8.58 -16.72 7.81
N PRO A 187 9.23 -15.55 7.76
CA PRO A 187 8.58 -14.28 8.02
C PRO A 187 7.57 -13.96 6.91
N MET A 188 6.28 -14.06 7.23
CA MET A 188 5.18 -13.76 6.33
C MET A 188 4.51 -12.46 6.76
N VAL A 189 4.34 -11.54 5.82
CA VAL A 189 3.54 -10.32 6.02
C VAL A 189 2.10 -10.57 5.55
N PRO A 190 1.08 -10.35 6.40
CA PRO A 190 -0.30 -10.38 5.97
C PRO A 190 -0.63 -9.15 5.11
N LEU A 191 -1.35 -9.38 4.02
CA LEU A 191 -1.73 -8.40 3.03
C LEU A 191 -3.25 -8.47 2.81
N ASP A 192 -3.91 -7.32 2.96
CA ASP A 192 -5.37 -7.23 2.90
C ASP A 192 -5.79 -6.26 1.79
N LEU A 193 -6.20 -6.78 0.64
CA LEU A 193 -6.61 -5.96 -0.50
C LEU A 193 -8.13 -5.78 -0.47
N SER A 194 -8.60 -4.60 -0.12
CA SER A 194 -10.00 -4.23 -0.36
C SER A 194 -10.14 -3.58 -1.73
N TYR A 195 -11.19 -3.95 -2.46
CA TYR A 195 -11.43 -3.47 -3.82
C TYR A 195 -12.92 -3.24 -4.09
N ASP A 196 -13.20 -2.32 -5.00
CA ASP A 196 -14.53 -2.03 -5.50
C ASP A 196 -14.99 -3.15 -6.45
N HIS A 197 -15.96 -3.95 -5.99
CA HIS A 197 -16.43 -5.11 -6.76
C HIS A 197 -17.23 -4.73 -8.03
N ARG A 198 -17.52 -3.44 -8.24
CA ARG A 198 -18.04 -2.95 -9.54
C ARG A 198 -16.97 -2.95 -10.62
N VAL A 199 -15.70 -2.81 -10.25
CA VAL A 199 -14.56 -2.68 -11.17
C VAL A 199 -13.69 -3.94 -11.18
N ILE A 200 -13.43 -4.53 -10.02
CA ILE A 200 -12.49 -5.63 -9.82
C ILE A 200 -13.29 -6.85 -9.34
N ASN A 201 -13.17 -7.99 -10.04
CA ASN A 201 -13.76 -9.23 -9.56
C ASN A 201 -12.76 -10.03 -8.69
N GLY A 202 -13.26 -11.06 -7.99
CA GLY A 202 -12.42 -11.88 -7.11
C GLY A 202 -11.23 -12.57 -7.79
N ALA A 203 -11.35 -12.96 -9.07
CA ALA A 203 -10.26 -13.60 -9.81
C ALA A 203 -9.17 -12.58 -10.19
N ASP A 204 -9.54 -11.34 -10.52
CA ASP A 204 -8.60 -10.25 -10.77
C ASP A 204 -7.85 -9.88 -9.48
N ALA A 205 -8.56 -9.78 -8.35
CA ALA A 205 -7.97 -9.53 -7.04
C ALA A 205 -6.96 -10.62 -6.64
N ALA A 206 -7.32 -11.90 -6.81
CA ALA A 206 -6.43 -13.02 -6.54
C ALA A 206 -5.16 -12.97 -7.42
N ARG A 207 -5.32 -12.78 -8.74
CA ARG A 207 -4.18 -12.66 -9.67
C ARG A 207 -3.27 -11.49 -9.33
N PHE A 208 -3.85 -10.33 -9.01
CA PHE A 208 -3.10 -9.15 -8.59
C PHE A 208 -2.29 -9.44 -7.33
N MET A 209 -2.91 -10.05 -6.31
CA MET A 209 -2.25 -10.35 -5.04
C MET A 209 -1.18 -11.41 -5.18
N THR A 210 -1.39 -12.45 -5.98
CA THR A 210 -0.35 -13.45 -6.28
C THR A 210 0.86 -12.79 -6.97
N HIS A 211 0.63 -11.91 -7.94
CA HIS A 211 1.72 -11.18 -8.59
C HIS A 211 2.45 -10.26 -7.62
N TYR A 212 1.71 -9.44 -6.85
CA TYR A 212 2.27 -8.54 -5.86
C TYR A 212 3.07 -9.29 -4.79
N ALA A 213 2.54 -10.40 -4.25
CA ALA A 213 3.24 -11.24 -3.29
C ALA A 213 4.53 -11.83 -3.88
N GLY A 214 4.52 -12.21 -5.16
CA GLY A 214 5.71 -12.66 -5.88
C GLY A 214 6.79 -11.57 -6.01
N LEU A 215 6.41 -10.31 -6.24
CA LEU A 215 7.35 -9.17 -6.23
C LEU A 215 7.97 -8.98 -4.84
N ILE A 216 7.17 -9.12 -3.78
CA ILE A 216 7.63 -8.99 -2.39
C ILE A 216 8.58 -10.13 -2.00
N ALA A 217 8.24 -11.37 -2.40
CA ALA A 217 9.05 -12.56 -2.14
C ALA A 217 10.40 -12.53 -2.87
N ASP A 218 10.44 -11.98 -4.09
CA ASP A 218 11.69 -11.80 -4.85
C ASP A 218 11.81 -10.37 -5.42
N PRO A 219 12.45 -9.44 -4.67
CA PRO A 219 12.59 -8.05 -5.09
C PRO A 219 13.38 -7.83 -6.38
N ARG A 220 14.12 -8.84 -6.88
CA ARG A 220 14.81 -8.74 -8.18
C ARG A 220 13.82 -8.56 -9.32
N ASN A 221 12.61 -9.10 -9.18
CA ASN A 221 11.53 -8.95 -10.15
C ASN A 221 11.01 -7.51 -10.26
N MET A 222 11.39 -6.60 -9.35
CA MET A 222 11.04 -5.18 -9.45
C MET A 222 12.02 -4.37 -10.33
N LEU A 223 13.15 -4.96 -10.72
CA LEU A 223 14.25 -4.31 -11.45
C LEU A 223 14.20 -4.50 -12.97
N VAL A 224 13.32 -5.40 -13.44
CA VAL A 224 13.16 -5.78 -14.86
C VAL A 224 11.95 -5.11 -15.49
#